data_AF-A0A7Y4TLE3-F1
#
_entry.id   AF-A0A7Y4TLE3-F1
#
_cell.length_a   1.000
_cell.length_b   1.000
_cell.length_c   1.000
_cell.angle_alpha   90.00
_cell.angle_beta   90.00
_cell.angle_gamma   90.00
#
_symmetry.space_group_name_H-M   'P 1'
#
loop_
_entity.id
_entity.type
_entity.pdbx_description
1 polymer ?
#
loop_
_entity_poly.entity_id
_entity_poly.type
_entity_poly.pdbx_seq_one_letter_code
_entity_poly.pdbx_strand_id
1 'polypeptide(L)'
;MEKQQKQSYLFLLQRPSSTARYEAAKRLRELGMRVVAQFGDVAIEAFTTDSQLEAAREMGLFSAQLRGPMSKDHLEKLNSDQRSVVQQWNTRFSSGYRKLKKDLTHVGKSWADPGMDSLVGYTAIDPEDLFQLIREYQDKTGEKLAEPPSAKERTAKVKRMSGKEFVDFEKRLGEAYKNPTLAYHLARLAYRLDPKYHKLLFNLPDWLIAELLDRFFGEVSCWKMTGEMSVGIVFVESSLSGGPKFGASERNEILQEIYDGFSFLTQEHPDGNLSWVYDTQYVKINVADGTGDPQEDYWRDPGMGQVNYFGTTYTANWSGVGAYREDIRQRNRSAHAIVVFVTPYRNWWHAYASGGRLTLAKRNDWGNW
;
A
#
# COMPACT_ATOMS: atom_id res chain seq x y z
N MET A 1 -42.50 -5.66 -3.27
CA MET A 1 -41.33 -6.08 -4.06
C MET A 1 -40.24 -6.46 -3.09
N GLU A 2 -39.96 -7.76 -2.96
CA GLU A 2 -38.88 -8.27 -2.11
C GLU A 2 -37.53 -7.79 -2.70
N LYS A 3 -36.71 -7.10 -1.91
CA LYS A 3 -35.36 -6.68 -2.36
C LYS A 3 -34.54 -7.96 -2.56
N GLN A 4 -34.32 -8.37 -3.82
CA GLN A 4 -33.38 -9.45 -4.11
C GLN A 4 -32.02 -9.12 -3.50
N GLN A 5 -31.51 -10.00 -2.65
CA GLN A 5 -30.25 -9.80 -1.95
C GLN A 5 -29.09 -9.95 -2.94
N LYS A 6 -28.33 -8.88 -3.16
CA LYS A 6 -27.12 -8.92 -3.98
C LYS A 6 -26.06 -9.80 -3.29
N GLN A 7 -25.37 -10.61 -4.07
CA GLN A 7 -24.31 -11.51 -3.59
C GLN A 7 -23.06 -11.34 -4.44
N SER A 8 -21.89 -11.59 -3.84
CA SER A 8 -20.62 -11.53 -4.56
C SER A 8 -20.42 -12.80 -5.39
N TYR A 9 -20.02 -12.61 -6.65
CA TYR A 9 -19.64 -13.68 -7.56
C TYR A 9 -18.28 -13.37 -8.18
N LEU A 10 -17.45 -14.41 -8.34
CA LEU A 10 -16.24 -14.36 -9.15
C LEU A 10 -16.56 -14.84 -10.57
N PHE A 11 -16.33 -13.99 -11.56
CA PHE A 11 -16.49 -14.26 -12.98
C PHE A 11 -15.11 -14.53 -13.60
N LEU A 12 -14.83 -15.76 -14.00
CA LEU A 12 -13.59 -16.12 -14.70
C LEU A 12 -13.74 -15.88 -16.20
N LEU A 13 -12.82 -15.14 -16.80
CA LEU A 13 -12.86 -14.82 -18.22
C LEU A 13 -12.57 -16.07 -19.05
N GLN A 14 -13.27 -16.20 -20.17
CA GLN A 14 -13.02 -17.28 -21.13
C GLN A 14 -11.73 -17.04 -21.93
N ARG A 15 -11.43 -15.77 -22.24
CA ARG A 15 -10.22 -15.36 -22.99
C ARG A 15 -9.48 -14.27 -22.20
N PRO A 16 -8.57 -14.66 -21.29
CA PRO A 16 -7.86 -13.70 -20.45
C PRO A 16 -7.05 -12.67 -21.26
N SER A 17 -7.30 -11.40 -21.00
CA SER A 17 -6.51 -10.25 -21.47
C SER A 17 -7.03 -8.98 -20.81
N SER A 18 -6.20 -7.93 -20.73
CA SER A 18 -6.62 -6.62 -20.22
C SER A 18 -7.81 -6.04 -20.99
N THR A 19 -7.87 -6.25 -22.30
CA THR A 19 -8.98 -5.80 -23.16
C THR A 19 -10.26 -6.58 -22.87
N ALA A 20 -10.18 -7.91 -22.80
CA ALA A 20 -11.35 -8.74 -22.48
C ALA A 20 -11.90 -8.45 -21.08
N ARG A 21 -11.01 -8.22 -20.10
CA ARG A 21 -11.38 -7.84 -18.74
C ARG A 21 -12.10 -6.49 -18.71
N TYR A 22 -11.55 -5.48 -19.38
CA TYR A 22 -12.17 -4.15 -19.46
C TYR A 22 -13.57 -4.22 -20.09
N GLU A 23 -13.70 -4.90 -21.23
CA GLU A 23 -15.00 -5.08 -21.90
C GLU A 23 -15.99 -5.85 -21.01
N ALA A 24 -15.56 -6.95 -20.39
CA ALA A 24 -16.43 -7.70 -19.47
C ALA A 24 -16.86 -6.85 -18.26
N ALA A 25 -15.96 -6.09 -17.65
CA ALA A 25 -16.29 -5.21 -16.53
C ALA A 25 -17.28 -4.11 -16.95
N LYS A 26 -17.12 -3.55 -18.15
CA LYS A 26 -18.07 -2.58 -18.73
C LYS A 26 -19.45 -3.21 -18.93
N ARG A 27 -19.51 -4.39 -19.57
CA ARG A 27 -20.78 -5.12 -19.80
C ARG A 27 -21.50 -5.49 -18.50
N LEU A 28 -20.77 -5.93 -17.48
CA LEU A 28 -21.36 -6.21 -16.16
C LEU A 28 -21.98 -4.94 -15.54
N ARG A 29 -21.29 -3.79 -15.64
CA ARG A 29 -21.84 -2.50 -15.19
C ARG A 29 -23.08 -2.08 -16.00
N GLU A 30 -23.10 -2.31 -17.31
CA GLU A 30 -24.26 -2.06 -18.18
C GLU A 30 -25.49 -2.91 -17.76
N LEU A 31 -25.27 -4.13 -17.24
CA LEU A 31 -26.32 -4.97 -16.64
C LEU A 31 -26.74 -4.51 -15.22
N GLY A 32 -26.21 -3.39 -14.73
CA GLY A 32 -26.48 -2.85 -13.39
C GLY A 32 -25.79 -3.62 -12.26
N MET A 33 -24.80 -4.47 -12.58
CA MET A 33 -24.00 -5.13 -11.55
C MET A 33 -22.95 -4.17 -11.01
N ARG A 34 -22.60 -4.35 -9.74
CA ARG A 34 -21.54 -3.57 -9.11
C ARG A 34 -20.24 -4.35 -9.17
N VAL A 35 -19.38 -4.02 -10.13
CA VAL A 35 -18.00 -4.53 -10.18
C VAL A 35 -17.23 -3.96 -8.99
N VAL A 36 -16.66 -4.84 -8.17
CA VAL A 36 -15.89 -4.44 -6.97
C VAL A 36 -14.40 -4.64 -7.16
N ALA A 37 -14.01 -5.71 -7.84
CA ALA A 37 -12.61 -6.05 -8.04
C ALA A 37 -12.37 -6.71 -9.39
N GLN A 38 -11.14 -6.60 -9.86
CA GLN A 38 -10.61 -7.24 -11.06
C GLN A 38 -9.25 -7.81 -10.70
N PHE A 39 -8.99 -9.06 -11.10
CA PHE A 39 -7.78 -9.78 -10.72
C PHE A 39 -6.95 -10.10 -11.96
N GLY A 40 -5.82 -9.40 -12.12
CA GLY A 40 -4.98 -9.52 -13.31
C GLY A 40 -5.80 -9.41 -14.59
N ASP A 41 -5.53 -10.27 -15.57
CA ASP A 41 -6.24 -10.32 -16.85
C ASP A 41 -7.31 -11.42 -16.91
N VAL A 42 -7.66 -12.04 -15.77
CA VAL A 42 -8.35 -13.35 -15.75
C VAL A 42 -9.72 -13.38 -15.09
N ALA A 43 -10.02 -12.46 -14.17
CA ALA A 43 -11.27 -12.53 -13.41
C ALA A 43 -11.79 -11.17 -12.94
N ILE A 44 -13.09 -11.14 -12.65
CA ILE A 44 -13.82 -9.97 -12.14
C ILE A 44 -14.70 -10.43 -10.97
N GLU A 45 -14.71 -9.70 -9.87
CA GLU A 45 -15.71 -9.86 -8.80
C GLU A 45 -16.77 -8.77 -8.91
N ALA A 46 -18.04 -9.19 -8.84
CA ALA A 46 -19.15 -8.25 -8.84
C ALA A 46 -20.28 -8.70 -7.92
N PHE A 47 -20.98 -7.72 -7.33
CA PHE A 47 -22.25 -7.94 -6.67
C PHE A 47 -23.39 -7.99 -7.69
N THR A 48 -24.10 -9.10 -7.71
CA THR A 48 -25.17 -9.40 -8.68
C THR A 48 -26.41 -10.00 -8.00
N THR A 49 -27.56 -9.88 -8.66
CA THR A 49 -28.77 -10.69 -8.41
C THR A 49 -28.77 -11.95 -9.29
N ASP A 50 -29.70 -12.87 -9.06
CA ASP A 50 -29.84 -14.08 -9.88
C ASP A 50 -30.24 -13.75 -11.32
N SER A 51 -31.14 -12.77 -11.53
CA SER A 51 -31.55 -12.33 -12.88
C SER A 51 -30.39 -11.72 -13.67
N GLN A 52 -29.56 -10.92 -13.01
CA GLN A 52 -28.34 -10.36 -13.59
C GLN A 52 -27.34 -11.47 -13.93
N LEU A 53 -27.20 -12.48 -13.07
CA LEU A 53 -26.29 -13.60 -13.29
C LEU A 53 -26.64 -14.39 -14.55
N GLU A 54 -27.93 -14.68 -14.80
CA GLU A 54 -28.35 -15.36 -16.02
C GLU A 54 -28.02 -14.53 -17.27
N ALA A 55 -28.31 -13.22 -17.26
CA ALA A 55 -27.92 -12.32 -18.35
C ALA A 55 -26.39 -12.31 -18.57
N ALA A 56 -25.59 -12.45 -17.50
CA ALA A 56 -24.14 -12.53 -17.61
C ALA A 56 -23.65 -13.79 -18.32
N ARG A 57 -24.35 -14.92 -18.12
CA ARG A 57 -24.01 -16.21 -18.76
C ARG A 57 -24.22 -16.15 -20.26
N GLU A 58 -25.29 -15.48 -20.70
CA GLU A 58 -25.64 -15.34 -22.12
C GLU A 58 -24.61 -14.52 -22.91
N MET A 59 -23.78 -13.70 -22.24
CA MET A 59 -22.76 -12.89 -22.92
C MET A 59 -21.61 -13.73 -23.52
N GLY A 60 -21.42 -14.97 -23.08
CA GLY A 60 -20.33 -15.83 -23.57
C GLY A 60 -18.92 -15.29 -23.27
N LEU A 61 -18.77 -14.43 -22.26
CA LEU A 61 -17.48 -13.83 -21.87
C LEU A 61 -16.74 -14.63 -20.80
N PHE A 62 -17.44 -15.53 -20.11
CA PHE A 62 -16.97 -16.17 -18.88
C PHE A 62 -16.91 -17.68 -19.01
N SER A 63 -15.79 -18.26 -18.57
CA SER A 63 -15.62 -19.71 -18.46
C SER A 63 -16.25 -20.29 -17.20
N ALA A 64 -16.42 -19.49 -16.14
CA ALA A 64 -17.11 -19.88 -14.92
C ALA A 64 -17.65 -18.65 -14.16
N GLN A 65 -18.71 -18.87 -13.37
CA GLN A 65 -19.20 -17.89 -12.38
C GLN A 65 -19.33 -18.61 -11.03
N LEU A 66 -18.62 -18.11 -10.01
CA LEU A 66 -18.50 -18.78 -8.72
C LEU A 66 -19.16 -17.95 -7.61
N ARG A 67 -20.18 -18.52 -6.98
CA ARG A 67 -20.74 -17.99 -5.71
C ARG A 67 -19.94 -18.46 -4.49
N GLY A 68 -19.36 -19.64 -4.59
CA GLY A 68 -18.67 -20.35 -3.51
C GLY A 68 -17.31 -20.87 -3.96
N PRO A 69 -16.68 -21.76 -3.17
CA PRO A 69 -15.37 -22.29 -3.51
C PRO A 69 -15.45 -23.23 -4.73
N MET A 70 -14.39 -23.25 -5.53
CA MET A 70 -14.19 -24.23 -6.59
C MET A 70 -13.46 -25.47 -6.06
N SER A 71 -13.88 -26.67 -6.49
CA SER A 71 -13.22 -27.93 -6.15
C SER A 71 -11.83 -28.07 -6.78
N LYS A 72 -10.97 -28.93 -6.21
CA LYS A 72 -9.62 -29.20 -6.71
C LYS A 72 -9.60 -29.71 -8.15
N ASP A 73 -10.49 -30.64 -8.49
CA ASP A 73 -10.56 -31.23 -9.84
C ASP A 73 -10.87 -30.19 -10.93
N HIS A 74 -11.57 -29.12 -10.59
CA HIS A 74 -11.84 -28.02 -11.52
C HIS A 74 -10.67 -27.02 -11.59
N LEU A 75 -9.94 -26.80 -10.49
CA LEU A 75 -8.74 -25.95 -10.46
C LEU A 75 -7.63 -26.46 -11.39
N GLU A 76 -7.51 -27.78 -11.56
CA GLU A 76 -6.51 -28.40 -12.43
C GLU A 76 -6.70 -28.07 -13.91
N LYS A 77 -7.95 -27.75 -14.31
CA LYS A 77 -8.31 -27.39 -15.68
C LYS A 77 -8.04 -25.91 -16.02
N LEU A 78 -7.74 -25.10 -15.01
CA LEU A 78 -7.44 -23.68 -15.17
C LEU A 78 -5.97 -23.46 -15.52
N ASN A 79 -5.69 -22.37 -16.24
CA ASN A 79 -4.31 -21.88 -16.40
C ASN A 79 -3.74 -21.37 -15.06
N SER A 80 -2.43 -21.08 -15.01
CA SER A 80 -1.74 -20.67 -13.79
C SER A 80 -2.40 -19.48 -13.09
N ASP A 81 -2.78 -18.47 -13.86
CA ASP A 81 -3.24 -17.18 -13.34
C ASP A 81 -4.67 -17.29 -12.83
N GLN A 82 -5.54 -17.94 -13.60
CA GLN A 82 -6.90 -18.29 -13.17
C GLN A 82 -6.85 -19.16 -11.91
N ARG A 83 -5.97 -20.17 -11.87
CA ARG A 83 -5.81 -21.04 -10.70
C ARG A 83 -5.40 -20.24 -9.47
N SER A 84 -4.44 -19.32 -9.60
CA SER A 84 -4.00 -18.45 -8.51
C SER A 84 -5.15 -17.61 -7.95
N VAL A 85 -5.94 -16.98 -8.83
CA VAL A 85 -7.09 -16.16 -8.41
C VAL A 85 -8.18 -17.01 -7.74
N VAL A 86 -8.50 -18.19 -8.27
CA VAL A 86 -9.52 -19.06 -7.66
C VAL A 86 -9.04 -19.66 -6.35
N GLN A 87 -7.75 -20.00 -6.22
CA GLN A 87 -7.19 -20.41 -4.94
C GLN A 87 -7.32 -19.30 -3.89
N GLN A 88 -7.06 -18.05 -4.28
CA GLN A 88 -7.26 -16.90 -3.40
C GLN A 88 -8.74 -16.71 -3.05
N TRP A 89 -9.66 -16.80 -4.01
CA TRP A 89 -11.12 -16.79 -3.76
C TRP A 89 -11.56 -17.89 -2.79
N ASN A 90 -11.01 -19.10 -2.94
CA ASN A 90 -11.29 -20.23 -2.05
C ASN A 90 -10.85 -19.95 -0.59
N THR A 91 -9.83 -19.12 -0.37
CA THR A 91 -9.35 -18.73 0.97
C THR A 91 -10.46 -18.10 1.81
N ARG A 92 -11.34 -17.29 1.19
CA ARG A 92 -12.51 -16.67 1.85
C ARG A 92 -13.44 -17.70 2.50
N PHE A 93 -13.45 -18.93 2.01
CA PHE A 93 -14.29 -20.02 2.52
C PHE A 93 -13.56 -20.98 3.44
N SER A 94 -12.27 -20.79 3.68
CA SER A 94 -11.46 -21.64 4.55
C SER A 94 -11.83 -21.48 6.03
N SER A 95 -11.58 -22.51 6.83
CA SER A 95 -11.80 -22.45 8.28
C SER A 95 -10.85 -21.47 8.98
N GLY A 96 -9.60 -21.38 8.52
CA GLY A 96 -8.59 -20.45 9.02
C GLY A 96 -9.05 -19.00 8.87
N TYR A 97 -9.41 -18.61 7.65
CA TYR A 97 -9.92 -17.26 7.38
C TYR A 97 -11.23 -16.94 8.11
N ARG A 98 -12.18 -17.88 8.19
CA ARG A 98 -13.41 -17.68 8.95
C ARG A 98 -13.16 -17.51 10.46
N LYS A 99 -12.12 -18.15 11.00
CA LYS A 99 -11.71 -17.98 12.39
C LYS A 99 -11.10 -16.59 12.56
N LEU A 100 -10.21 -16.18 11.64
CA LEU A 100 -9.64 -14.83 11.59
C LEU A 100 -10.74 -13.75 11.63
N LYS A 101 -11.75 -13.80 10.74
CA LYS A 101 -12.87 -12.84 10.72
C LYS A 101 -13.69 -12.77 12.01
N LYS A 102 -13.69 -13.83 12.81
CA LYS A 102 -14.45 -13.92 14.07
C LYS A 102 -13.62 -13.51 15.27
N ASP A 103 -12.31 -13.39 15.10
CA ASP A 103 -11.45 -12.86 16.14
C ASP A 103 -11.73 -11.37 16.30
N LEU A 104 -12.27 -10.99 17.44
CA LEU A 104 -12.57 -9.59 17.78
C LEU A 104 -11.72 -9.13 18.97
N THR A 105 -10.67 -9.88 19.32
CA THR A 105 -9.91 -9.71 20.57
C THR A 105 -9.31 -8.30 20.70
N HIS A 106 -9.12 -7.61 19.58
CA HIS A 106 -8.46 -6.31 19.50
C HIS A 106 -9.27 -5.24 18.75
N VAL A 107 -10.51 -5.55 18.37
CA VAL A 107 -11.40 -4.56 17.74
C VAL A 107 -11.64 -3.38 18.69
N GLY A 108 -11.41 -2.17 18.18
CA GLY A 108 -11.56 -0.92 18.93
C GLY A 108 -10.37 -0.56 19.81
N LYS A 109 -9.31 -1.38 19.85
CA LYS A 109 -8.08 -1.02 20.54
C LYS A 109 -7.25 -0.06 19.69
N SER A 110 -6.80 1.03 20.30
CA SER A 110 -5.94 2.02 19.66
C SER A 110 -4.46 1.70 19.89
N TRP A 111 -3.60 2.28 19.06
CA TRP A 111 -2.16 2.04 19.09
C TRP A 111 -1.47 2.62 20.33
N ALA A 112 -2.18 3.45 21.10
CA ALA A 112 -1.75 3.99 22.39
C ALA A 112 -2.33 3.22 23.59
N ASP A 113 -3.02 2.10 23.35
CA ASP A 113 -3.63 1.32 24.41
C ASP A 113 -2.57 0.70 25.33
N PRO A 114 -2.82 0.65 26.65
CA PRO A 114 -1.92 0.02 27.61
C PRO A 114 -1.61 -1.44 27.22
N GLY A 115 -0.35 -1.72 26.88
CA GLY A 115 0.11 -3.03 26.39
C GLY A 115 0.64 -3.03 24.95
N MET A 116 0.49 -1.92 24.22
CA MET A 116 1.04 -1.71 22.88
C MET A 116 2.28 -0.79 22.92
N ASP A 117 3.19 -0.94 21.95
CA ASP A 117 4.37 -0.08 21.81
C ASP A 117 3.95 1.37 21.56
N SER A 118 4.55 2.31 22.32
CA SER A 118 4.35 3.74 22.10
C SER A 118 4.87 4.19 20.73
N LEU A 119 4.06 4.98 20.02
CA LEU A 119 4.39 5.52 18.71
C LEU A 119 5.49 6.58 18.81
N VAL A 120 6.40 6.56 17.83
CA VAL A 120 7.13 7.77 17.42
C VAL A 120 6.44 8.32 16.17
N GLY A 121 6.50 9.62 15.90
CA GLY A 121 5.77 10.25 14.79
C GLY A 121 6.39 9.98 13.42
N TYR A 122 5.55 9.68 12.41
CA TYR A 122 5.94 9.49 11.01
C TYR A 122 6.29 10.82 10.32
N THR A 123 7.42 10.89 9.60
CA THR A 123 7.72 11.98 8.66
C THR A 123 8.03 11.43 7.27
N ALA A 124 7.57 12.13 6.24
CA ALA A 124 7.87 11.82 4.83
C ALA A 124 9.27 12.28 4.40
N ILE A 125 9.93 13.14 5.20
CA ILE A 125 11.26 13.67 4.92
C ILE A 125 12.27 12.92 5.79
N ASP A 126 13.15 12.15 5.16
CA ASP A 126 14.27 11.53 5.85
C ASP A 126 15.43 12.55 6.05
N PRO A 127 16.23 12.47 7.14
CA PRO A 127 17.42 13.30 7.30
C PRO A 127 18.34 13.31 6.08
N GLU A 128 18.60 12.16 5.49
CA GLU A 128 19.47 12.00 4.33
C GLU A 128 18.91 12.78 3.12
N ASP A 129 17.60 12.72 2.91
CA ASP A 129 16.90 13.42 1.85
C ASP A 129 16.98 14.95 2.01
N LEU A 130 16.79 15.44 3.25
CA LEU A 130 16.95 16.87 3.55
C LEU A 130 18.38 17.33 3.20
N PHE A 131 19.40 16.59 3.65
CA PHE A 131 20.78 17.00 3.39
C PHE A 131 21.20 16.83 1.94
N GLN A 132 20.58 15.92 1.20
CA GLN A 132 20.76 15.83 -0.24
C GLN A 132 20.18 17.06 -0.94
N LEU A 133 18.98 17.49 -0.57
CA LEU A 133 18.39 18.72 -1.09
C LEU A 133 19.19 19.97 -0.70
N ILE A 134 19.75 20.01 0.51
CA ILE A 134 20.64 21.10 0.92
C ILE A 134 21.88 21.14 0.03
N ARG A 135 22.53 19.99 -0.24
CA ARG A 135 23.67 19.96 -1.18
C ARG A 135 23.27 20.46 -2.56
N GLU A 136 22.14 20.00 -3.09
CA GLU A 136 21.61 20.45 -4.39
C GLU A 136 21.36 21.98 -4.41
N TYR A 137 20.86 22.55 -3.31
CA TYR A 137 20.72 24.01 -3.16
C TYR A 137 22.09 24.70 -3.19
N GLN A 138 23.03 24.24 -2.37
CA GLN A 138 24.36 24.84 -2.25
C GLN A 138 25.12 24.78 -3.58
N ASP A 139 25.01 23.67 -4.32
CA ASP A 139 25.62 23.50 -5.64
C ASP A 139 25.00 24.46 -6.68
N LYS A 140 23.69 24.70 -6.61
CA LYS A 140 22.97 25.59 -7.53
C LYS A 140 23.19 27.08 -7.24
N THR A 141 23.27 27.46 -5.96
CA THR A 141 23.27 28.88 -5.55
C THR A 141 24.63 29.38 -5.08
N GLY A 142 25.54 28.48 -4.69
CA GLY A 142 26.80 28.81 -4.04
C GLY A 142 26.67 29.24 -2.57
N GLU A 143 25.47 29.33 -2.03
CA GLU A 143 25.22 29.68 -0.63
C GLU A 143 25.46 28.46 0.27
N LYS A 144 26.09 28.64 1.44
CA LYS A 144 26.29 27.56 2.41
C LYS A 144 25.23 27.59 3.51
N LEU A 145 24.49 26.49 3.67
CA LEU A 145 23.46 26.35 4.71
C LEU A 145 23.93 25.51 5.90
N ALA A 146 24.18 24.22 5.67
CA ALA A 146 24.60 23.30 6.72
C ALA A 146 25.34 22.10 6.11
N GLU A 147 26.35 21.63 6.83
CA GLU A 147 27.03 20.38 6.48
C GLU A 147 26.19 19.18 6.97
N PRO A 148 26.19 18.06 6.22
CA PRO A 148 25.53 16.84 6.65
C PRO A 148 26.16 16.26 7.91
N PRO A 149 25.41 15.46 8.71
CA PRO A 149 25.97 14.77 9.85
C PRO A 149 27.09 13.84 9.41
N SER A 150 28.21 13.89 10.15
CA SER A 150 29.31 12.94 9.98
C SER A 150 28.83 11.52 10.28
N ALA A 151 29.52 10.50 9.74
CA ALA A 151 29.16 9.09 9.97
C ALA A 151 29.02 8.75 11.48
N LYS A 152 29.89 9.33 12.32
CA LYS A 152 29.86 9.17 13.77
C LYS A 152 28.58 9.77 14.38
N GLU A 153 28.15 10.93 13.89
CA GLU A 153 26.93 11.60 14.37
C GLU A 153 25.67 10.87 13.94
N ARG A 154 25.65 10.24 12.75
CA ARG A 154 24.52 9.42 12.29
C ARG A 154 24.25 8.22 13.18
N THR A 155 25.31 7.64 13.75
CA THR A 155 25.20 6.48 14.66
C THR A 155 25.03 6.86 16.13
N ALA A 156 25.13 8.14 16.48
CA ALA A 156 25.08 8.58 17.87
C ALA A 156 23.64 8.56 18.41
N LYS A 157 23.48 8.21 19.70
CA LYS A 157 22.19 8.38 20.38
C LYS A 157 21.87 9.87 20.51
N VAL A 158 20.98 10.35 19.67
CA VAL A 158 20.46 11.73 19.74
C VAL A 158 19.58 11.88 20.99
N LYS A 159 19.79 12.94 21.76
CA LYS A 159 18.88 13.32 22.84
C LYS A 159 17.56 13.79 22.23
N ARG A 160 16.53 12.96 22.35
CA ARG A 160 15.22 13.21 21.75
C ARG A 160 14.45 14.26 22.53
N MET A 161 13.64 15.06 21.83
CA MET A 161 12.69 15.97 22.44
C MET A 161 11.66 15.19 23.25
N SER A 162 11.28 15.72 24.41
CA SER A 162 10.07 15.29 25.12
C SER A 162 8.81 15.64 24.30
N GLY A 163 7.68 15.02 24.61
CA GLY A 163 6.42 15.30 23.92
C GLY A 163 6.00 16.77 24.00
N LYS A 164 6.25 17.43 25.15
CA LYS A 164 5.97 18.86 25.32
C LYS A 164 6.88 19.72 24.45
N GLU A 165 8.18 19.46 24.46
CA GLU A 165 9.15 20.18 23.61
C GLU A 165 8.82 20.02 22.13
N PHE A 166 8.39 18.83 21.70
CA PHE A 166 7.97 18.57 20.34
C PHE A 166 6.75 19.41 19.92
N VAL A 167 5.70 19.45 20.75
CA VAL A 167 4.48 20.24 20.47
C VAL A 167 4.81 21.74 20.40
N ASP A 168 5.64 22.24 21.31
CA ASP A 168 6.09 23.63 21.30
C ASP A 168 6.93 23.93 20.04
N PHE A 169 7.75 22.98 19.60
CA PHE A 169 8.57 23.10 18.38
C PHE A 169 7.73 23.12 17.10
N GLU A 170 6.78 22.19 16.96
CA GLU A 170 5.84 22.10 15.84
C GLU A 170 4.99 23.37 15.74
N LYS A 171 4.48 23.87 16.87
CA LYS A 171 3.72 25.12 16.92
C LYS A 171 4.54 26.31 16.38
N ARG A 172 5.79 26.45 16.83
CA ARG A 172 6.68 27.52 16.37
C ARG A 172 6.99 27.41 14.88
N LEU A 173 7.18 26.21 14.35
CA LEU A 173 7.35 26.01 12.90
C LEU A 173 6.08 26.39 12.12
N GLY A 174 4.90 26.05 12.66
CA GLY A 174 3.61 26.44 12.08
C GLY A 174 3.45 27.96 12.06
N GLU A 175 3.90 28.65 13.10
CA GLU A 175 3.93 30.11 13.16
C GLU A 175 4.91 30.71 12.15
N ALA A 176 6.09 30.10 11.97
CA ALA A 176 7.14 30.56 11.06
C ALA A 176 6.76 30.41 9.58
N TYR A 177 6.28 29.25 9.18
CA TYR A 177 6.02 28.93 7.76
C TYR A 177 4.58 29.13 7.31
N LYS A 178 3.65 29.33 8.24
CA LYS A 178 2.20 29.40 7.96
C LYS A 178 1.68 28.19 7.17
N ASN A 179 2.35 27.05 7.30
CA ASN A 179 2.02 25.79 6.63
C ASN A 179 2.05 24.66 7.68
N PRO A 180 0.88 24.17 8.14
CA PRO A 180 0.82 23.17 9.20
C PRO A 180 1.39 21.81 8.76
N THR A 181 1.26 21.43 7.49
CA THR A 181 1.83 20.20 6.94
C THR A 181 3.36 20.26 6.95
N LEU A 182 3.93 21.36 6.47
CA LEU A 182 5.38 21.54 6.51
C LEU A 182 5.90 21.55 7.95
N ALA A 183 5.23 22.27 8.86
CA ALA A 183 5.59 22.31 10.27
C ALA A 183 5.56 20.93 10.93
N TYR A 184 4.52 20.14 10.65
CA TYR A 184 4.38 18.75 11.10
C TYR A 184 5.58 17.89 10.68
N HIS A 185 6.01 18.01 9.43
CA HIS A 185 7.12 17.20 8.88
C HIS A 185 8.48 17.68 9.36
N LEU A 186 8.71 19.00 9.43
CA LEU A 186 9.96 19.57 9.95
C LEU A 186 10.13 19.31 11.45
N ALA A 187 9.06 19.33 12.25
CA ALA A 187 9.15 19.01 13.68
C ALA A 187 9.57 17.55 13.92
N ARG A 188 9.07 16.63 13.10
CA ARG A 188 9.42 15.20 13.17
C ARG A 188 10.80 14.91 12.61
N LEU A 189 11.23 15.70 11.63
CA LEU A 189 12.61 15.70 11.19
C LEU A 189 13.55 16.19 12.30
N ALA A 190 13.18 17.26 13.00
CA ALA A 190 13.91 17.77 14.17
C ALA A 190 14.04 16.73 15.29
N TYR A 191 13.03 15.87 15.47
CA TYR A 191 13.08 14.77 16.44
C TYR A 191 14.15 13.71 16.10
N ARG A 192 14.48 13.54 14.82
CA ARG A 192 15.50 12.60 14.33
C ARG A 192 16.89 13.23 14.22
N LEU A 193 16.96 14.56 14.19
CA LEU A 193 18.21 15.31 14.03
C LEU A 193 18.79 15.73 15.38
N ASP A 194 20.11 15.87 15.42
CA ASP A 194 20.78 16.52 16.54
C ASP A 194 20.23 17.95 16.74
N PRO A 195 20.02 18.40 18.00
CA PRO A 195 19.52 19.75 18.30
C PRO A 195 20.25 20.89 17.58
N LYS A 196 21.51 20.71 17.20
CA LYS A 196 22.25 21.73 16.44
C LYS A 196 21.60 22.07 15.08
N TYR A 197 20.86 21.14 14.48
CA TYR A 197 20.17 21.35 13.20
C TYR A 197 18.79 21.99 13.34
N HIS A 198 18.27 22.16 14.55
CA HIS A 198 16.93 22.70 14.74
C HIS A 198 16.79 24.12 14.21
N LYS A 199 17.84 24.95 14.33
CA LYS A 199 17.86 26.31 13.78
C LYS A 199 17.77 26.34 12.26
N LEU A 200 18.37 25.38 11.57
CA LEU A 200 18.30 25.26 10.12
C LEU A 200 16.84 25.06 9.68
N LEU A 201 16.08 24.24 10.39
CA LEU A 201 14.68 23.94 10.07
C LEU A 201 13.75 25.14 10.24
N PHE A 202 14.15 26.20 10.93
CA PHE A 202 13.39 27.47 11.01
C PHE A 202 13.77 28.47 9.92
N ASN A 203 14.89 28.24 9.23
CA ASN A 203 15.49 29.20 8.30
C ASN A 203 15.78 28.57 6.94
N LEU A 204 15.00 27.56 6.54
CA LEU A 204 15.08 26.99 5.19
C LEU A 204 14.74 28.07 4.15
N PRO A 205 15.54 28.24 3.08
CA PRO A 205 15.22 29.15 1.99
C PRO A 205 13.91 28.76 1.28
N ASP A 206 13.20 29.75 0.73
CA ASP A 206 11.92 29.54 0.03
C ASP A 206 12.01 28.51 -1.11
N TRP A 207 13.13 28.52 -1.84
CA TRP A 207 13.39 27.52 -2.89
C TRP A 207 13.45 26.10 -2.32
N LEU A 208 14.15 25.91 -1.21
CA LEU A 208 14.30 24.60 -0.57
C LEU A 208 12.96 24.13 0.01
N ILE A 209 12.16 25.06 0.52
CA ILE A 209 10.80 24.78 0.96
C ILE A 209 9.95 24.33 -0.23
N ALA A 210 10.00 25.04 -1.35
CA ALA A 210 9.24 24.68 -2.55
C ALA A 210 9.63 23.29 -3.07
N GLU A 211 10.92 22.96 -3.10
CA GLU A 211 11.41 21.62 -3.48
C GLU A 211 11.02 20.54 -2.48
N LEU A 212 11.06 20.82 -1.17
CA LEU A 212 10.54 19.89 -0.16
C LEU A 212 9.04 19.64 -0.37
N LEU A 213 8.29 20.70 -0.65
CA LEU A 213 6.86 20.64 -0.97
C LEU A 213 6.61 19.85 -2.25
N ASP A 214 7.31 20.10 -3.33
CA ASP A 214 7.11 19.39 -4.60
C ASP A 214 7.55 17.91 -4.52
N ARG A 215 8.75 17.66 -3.99
CA ARG A 215 9.35 16.32 -3.98
C ARG A 215 8.67 15.36 -3.01
N PHE A 216 8.22 15.83 -1.86
CA PHE A 216 7.61 14.98 -0.82
C PHE A 216 6.10 15.16 -0.69
N PHE A 217 5.57 16.28 -1.18
CA PHE A 217 4.16 16.65 -0.99
C PHE A 217 3.48 17.13 -2.30
N GLY A 218 4.17 17.05 -3.45
CA GLY A 218 3.67 17.50 -4.77
C GLY A 218 2.66 16.54 -5.38
N GLU A 219 2.43 15.39 -4.75
CA GLU A 219 1.21 14.65 -5.00
C GLU A 219 0.02 15.38 -4.38
N VAL A 220 -0.99 15.61 -5.20
CA VAL A 220 -2.31 16.08 -4.77
C VAL A 220 -2.78 15.18 -3.62
N SER A 221 -2.66 15.68 -2.38
CA SER A 221 -2.80 14.92 -1.13
C SER A 221 -4.24 14.51 -0.81
N CYS A 222 -5.16 14.69 -1.76
CA CYS A 222 -6.58 14.42 -1.63
C CYS A 222 -7.15 13.87 -2.95
N TRP A 223 -6.77 12.65 -3.36
CA TRP A 223 -7.51 11.98 -4.43
C TRP A 223 -8.89 11.59 -3.91
N LYS A 224 -9.92 11.92 -4.67
CA LYS A 224 -11.24 11.32 -4.45
C LYS A 224 -11.14 9.87 -4.93
N MET A 225 -11.30 8.90 -4.04
CA MET A 225 -11.34 7.47 -4.38
C MET A 225 -12.60 7.18 -5.21
N THR A 226 -12.49 7.38 -6.51
CA THR A 226 -13.59 7.24 -7.47
C THR A 226 -13.08 6.55 -8.73
N GLY A 227 -13.99 5.90 -9.44
CA GLY A 227 -13.69 5.12 -10.62
C GLY A 227 -12.83 3.89 -10.33
N GLU A 228 -12.04 3.49 -11.30
CA GLU A 228 -11.20 2.31 -11.19
C GLU A 228 -9.84 2.68 -10.60
N MET A 229 -9.39 1.93 -9.59
CA MET A 229 -8.11 2.11 -8.92
C MET A 229 -7.25 0.86 -9.04
N SER A 230 -6.03 1.03 -9.56
CA SER A 230 -5.04 -0.05 -9.59
C SER A 230 -4.34 -0.19 -8.24
N VAL A 231 -4.10 -1.42 -7.82
CA VAL A 231 -3.44 -1.74 -6.56
C VAL A 231 -2.38 -2.79 -6.81
N GLY A 232 -1.11 -2.40 -6.66
CA GLY A 232 0.00 -3.34 -6.67
C GLY A 232 0.27 -3.86 -5.26
N ILE A 233 0.00 -5.12 -4.97
CA ILE A 233 0.23 -5.74 -3.67
C ILE A 233 1.55 -6.51 -3.73
N VAL A 234 2.57 -6.07 -3.01
CA VAL A 234 3.92 -6.62 -3.05
C VAL A 234 4.26 -7.26 -1.71
N PHE A 235 4.23 -8.59 -1.68
CA PHE A 235 4.74 -9.36 -0.55
C PHE A 235 6.26 -9.45 -0.65
N VAL A 236 6.96 -8.90 0.35
CA VAL A 236 8.43 -8.90 0.42
C VAL A 236 8.88 -9.85 1.53
N GLU A 237 9.54 -10.94 1.17
CA GLU A 237 10.01 -11.96 2.12
C GLU A 237 11.52 -12.17 2.01
N SER A 238 12.12 -12.74 3.05
CA SER A 238 13.52 -13.13 2.99
C SER A 238 13.74 -14.40 2.16
N SER A 239 14.79 -14.42 1.34
CA SER A 239 15.31 -15.65 0.75
C SER A 239 16.26 -16.39 1.70
N LEU A 240 16.77 -15.74 2.76
CA LEU A 240 17.73 -16.34 3.70
C LEU A 240 17.13 -17.52 4.47
N SER A 241 17.97 -18.50 4.81
CA SER A 241 17.59 -19.55 5.75
C SER A 241 17.38 -18.95 7.14
N GLY A 242 16.23 -19.21 7.77
CA GLY A 242 15.86 -18.60 9.05
C GLY A 242 15.47 -17.10 8.99
N GLY A 243 15.45 -16.49 7.80
CA GLY A 243 14.98 -15.12 7.62
C GLY A 243 13.46 -14.98 7.75
N PRO A 244 12.93 -13.74 7.88
CA PRO A 244 11.51 -13.47 8.03
C PRO A 244 10.74 -13.86 6.76
N LYS A 245 9.69 -14.69 6.91
CA LYS A 245 8.86 -15.23 5.81
C LYS A 245 7.42 -15.42 6.29
N PHE A 246 6.46 -15.45 5.37
CA PHE A 246 5.10 -15.85 5.65
C PHE A 246 4.91 -17.35 5.43
N GLY A 247 4.02 -17.94 6.22
CA GLY A 247 3.40 -19.20 5.83
C GLY A 247 2.54 -19.02 4.58
N ALA A 248 2.36 -20.08 3.78
CA ALA A 248 1.49 -20.02 2.60
C ALA A 248 0.04 -19.67 2.98
N SER A 249 -0.50 -20.26 4.06
CA SER A 249 -1.84 -19.95 4.56
C SER A 249 -1.94 -18.52 5.07
N GLU A 250 -0.97 -18.08 5.90
CA GLU A 250 -0.91 -16.72 6.43
C GLU A 250 -0.93 -15.68 5.31
N ARG A 251 -0.10 -15.86 4.29
CA ARG A 251 -0.05 -14.99 3.10
C ARG A 251 -1.39 -14.87 2.40
N ASN A 252 -2.07 -16.00 2.17
CA ASN A 252 -3.36 -16.01 1.49
C ASN A 252 -4.46 -15.38 2.35
N GLU A 253 -4.42 -15.57 3.67
CA GLU A 253 -5.34 -14.94 4.61
C GLU A 253 -5.15 -13.43 4.65
N ILE A 254 -3.91 -12.94 4.71
CA ILE A 254 -3.60 -11.49 4.63
C ILE A 254 -4.06 -10.91 3.30
N LEU A 255 -3.76 -11.57 2.18
CA LEU A 255 -4.20 -11.11 0.86
C LEU A 255 -5.72 -11.06 0.79
N GLN A 256 -6.42 -12.01 1.41
CA GLN A 256 -7.88 -12.00 1.45
C GLN A 256 -8.42 -10.86 2.30
N GLU A 257 -7.82 -10.54 3.45
CA GLU A 257 -8.20 -9.37 4.25
C GLU A 257 -8.00 -8.07 3.48
N ILE A 258 -6.90 -7.94 2.74
CA ILE A 258 -6.66 -6.76 1.88
C ILE A 258 -7.79 -6.63 0.85
N TYR A 259 -8.14 -7.71 0.16
CA TYR A 259 -9.24 -7.71 -0.82
C TYR A 259 -10.60 -7.40 -0.20
N ASP A 260 -10.90 -7.97 0.97
CA ASP A 260 -12.15 -7.72 1.69
C ASP A 260 -12.22 -6.27 2.19
N GLY A 261 -11.12 -5.70 2.68
CA GLY A 261 -11.02 -4.30 3.10
C GLY A 261 -11.29 -3.32 1.97
N PHE A 262 -10.66 -3.54 0.80
CA PHE A 262 -10.95 -2.75 -0.39
C PHE A 262 -12.39 -2.94 -0.90
N SER A 263 -12.91 -4.18 -0.87
CA SER A 263 -14.30 -4.46 -1.25
C SER A 263 -15.32 -3.79 -0.32
N PHE A 264 -14.98 -3.68 0.97
CA PHE A 264 -15.75 -2.90 1.95
C PHE A 264 -15.73 -1.41 1.61
N LEU A 265 -14.55 -0.83 1.32
CA LEU A 265 -14.44 0.58 0.91
C LEU A 265 -15.25 0.90 -0.35
N THR A 266 -15.28 -0.03 -1.31
CA THR A 266 -16.21 0.08 -2.44
C THR A 266 -17.63 0.19 -1.90
N GLN A 267 -18.10 -0.76 -1.09
CA GLN A 267 -19.47 -0.79 -0.60
C GLN A 267 -19.91 0.51 0.10
N GLU A 268 -19.06 1.08 0.94
CA GLU A 268 -19.29 2.33 1.68
C GLU A 268 -19.35 3.58 0.79
N HIS A 269 -18.87 3.51 -0.47
CA HIS A 269 -18.85 4.64 -1.40
C HIS A 269 -19.64 4.35 -2.71
N PRO A 270 -20.97 4.12 -2.65
CA PRO A 270 -21.79 3.68 -3.78
C PRO A 270 -21.73 4.59 -5.01
N ASP A 271 -21.70 5.90 -4.81
CA ASP A 271 -21.77 6.88 -5.91
C ASP A 271 -20.43 7.11 -6.60
N GLY A 272 -19.34 6.61 -6.02
CA GLY A 272 -17.98 6.79 -6.56
C GLY A 272 -17.64 5.90 -7.75
N ASN A 273 -18.50 4.93 -8.10
CA ASN A 273 -18.17 3.84 -9.05
C ASN A 273 -16.81 3.19 -8.76
N LEU A 274 -16.47 3.09 -7.47
CA LEU A 274 -15.16 2.63 -7.01
C LEU A 274 -15.00 1.13 -7.27
N SER A 275 -13.93 0.76 -7.96
CA SER A 275 -13.55 -0.65 -8.17
C SER A 275 -12.04 -0.80 -8.22
N TRP A 276 -11.54 -1.98 -7.86
CA TRP A 276 -10.12 -2.24 -7.71
C TRP A 276 -9.59 -3.14 -8.81
N VAL A 277 -8.35 -2.90 -9.26
CA VAL A 277 -7.64 -3.80 -10.16
C VAL A 277 -6.34 -4.22 -9.50
N TYR A 278 -6.24 -5.51 -9.17
CA TYR A 278 -5.11 -6.02 -8.42
C TYR A 278 -4.02 -6.56 -9.34
N ASP A 279 -2.79 -6.18 -9.01
CA ASP A 279 -1.59 -6.91 -9.38
C ASP A 279 -0.93 -7.42 -8.09
N THR A 280 -0.58 -8.71 -8.04
CA THR A 280 0.00 -9.30 -6.83
C THR A 280 1.38 -9.86 -7.13
N GLN A 281 2.36 -9.41 -6.36
CA GLN A 281 3.77 -9.71 -6.51
C GLN A 281 4.26 -10.42 -5.26
N TYR A 282 5.02 -11.50 -5.44
CA TYR A 282 5.65 -12.25 -4.36
C TYR A 282 7.16 -12.24 -4.57
N VAL A 283 7.86 -11.31 -3.93
CA VAL A 283 9.29 -11.13 -4.10
C VAL A 283 10.06 -11.70 -2.92
N LYS A 284 11.24 -12.25 -3.20
CA LYS A 284 12.15 -12.79 -2.19
C LYS A 284 13.50 -12.09 -2.31
N ILE A 285 13.98 -11.54 -1.20
CA ILE A 285 15.21 -10.74 -1.18
C ILE A 285 16.25 -11.33 -0.22
N ASN A 286 17.51 -11.19 -0.60
CA ASN A 286 18.64 -11.65 0.20
C ASN A 286 19.14 -10.54 1.13
N VAL A 287 18.32 -10.16 2.10
CA VAL A 287 18.64 -9.13 3.08
C VAL A 287 18.35 -9.63 4.49
N ALA A 288 19.24 -9.28 5.43
CA ALA A 288 19.09 -9.58 6.85
C ALA A 288 17.86 -8.89 7.46
N ASP A 289 17.31 -9.47 8.53
CA ASP A 289 16.24 -8.81 9.27
C ASP A 289 16.76 -7.53 9.94
N GLY A 290 15.98 -6.45 9.89
CA GLY A 290 16.39 -5.15 10.41
C GLY A 290 16.32 -5.07 11.93
N THR A 291 16.67 -3.89 12.45
CA THR A 291 16.66 -3.55 13.88
C THR A 291 15.30 -3.04 14.38
N GLY A 292 14.28 -2.99 13.50
CA GLY A 292 12.97 -2.40 13.82
C GLY A 292 12.91 -0.88 13.68
N ASP A 293 13.87 -0.31 12.96
CA ASP A 293 13.96 1.10 12.60
C ASP A 293 12.87 1.51 11.58
N PRO A 294 12.58 2.81 11.41
CA PRO A 294 11.50 3.25 10.53
C PRO A 294 11.89 3.21 9.05
N GLN A 295 13.17 2.98 8.77
CA GLN A 295 13.70 2.88 7.42
C GLN A 295 13.26 1.55 6.82
N GLU A 296 12.51 1.63 5.72
CA GLU A 296 12.04 0.46 4.98
C GLU A 296 12.81 0.23 3.69
N ASP A 297 13.65 1.18 3.28
CA ASP A 297 14.48 1.10 2.08
C ASP A 297 15.30 -0.19 2.03
N TYR A 298 15.83 -0.66 3.17
CA TYR A 298 16.64 -1.87 3.25
C TYR A 298 15.92 -3.14 2.76
N TRP A 299 14.58 -3.23 2.87
CA TRP A 299 13.80 -4.35 2.33
C TRP A 299 12.95 -3.94 1.12
N ARG A 300 12.39 -2.73 1.11
CA ARG A 300 11.50 -2.24 0.05
C ARG A 300 12.26 -2.11 -1.25
N ASP A 301 13.40 -1.45 -1.25
CA ASP A 301 14.15 -1.15 -2.46
C ASP A 301 14.66 -2.40 -3.16
N PRO A 302 15.36 -3.34 -2.49
CA PRO A 302 15.70 -4.61 -3.12
C PRO A 302 14.45 -5.43 -3.49
N GLY A 303 13.35 -5.29 -2.74
CA GLY A 303 12.06 -5.91 -3.08
C GLY A 303 11.49 -5.39 -4.40
N MET A 304 11.52 -4.08 -4.59
CA MET A 304 11.12 -3.43 -5.84
C MET A 304 11.99 -3.85 -7.02
N GLY A 305 13.29 -4.05 -6.80
CA GLY A 305 14.19 -4.61 -7.80
C GLY A 305 13.83 -6.01 -8.30
N GLN A 306 12.94 -6.73 -7.58
CA GLN A 306 12.46 -8.05 -7.95
C GLN A 306 11.03 -8.04 -8.52
N VAL A 307 10.31 -6.92 -8.44
CA VAL A 307 8.97 -6.80 -9.01
C VAL A 307 9.06 -6.95 -10.53
N ASN A 308 8.21 -7.81 -11.09
CA ASN A 308 8.10 -7.97 -12.54
C ASN A 308 6.64 -7.78 -12.94
N TYR A 309 6.39 -6.73 -13.72
CA TYR A 309 5.07 -6.44 -14.25
C TYR A 309 5.14 -6.50 -15.78
N PHE A 310 4.52 -7.54 -16.36
CA PHE A 310 4.50 -7.78 -17.80
C PHE A 310 5.89 -7.76 -18.47
N GLY A 311 6.90 -8.35 -17.81
CA GLY A 311 8.26 -8.41 -18.32
C GLY A 311 9.13 -7.20 -17.97
N THR A 312 8.54 -6.12 -17.46
CA THR A 312 9.28 -4.96 -16.94
C THR A 312 9.71 -5.21 -15.51
N THR A 313 11.01 -5.01 -15.22
CA THR A 313 11.57 -4.98 -13.87
C THR A 313 11.91 -3.54 -13.49
N TYR A 314 11.73 -3.22 -12.21
CA TYR A 314 11.86 -1.86 -11.70
C TYR A 314 13.21 -1.61 -11.02
N THR A 315 13.59 -0.34 -10.89
CA THR A 315 14.81 0.04 -10.16
C THR A 315 14.64 -0.25 -8.66
N ALA A 316 15.71 -0.73 -8.03
CA ALA A 316 15.73 -1.02 -6.60
C ALA A 316 15.91 0.25 -5.77
N ASN A 317 14.92 1.14 -5.81
CA ASN A 317 14.90 2.44 -5.12
C ASN A 317 13.47 3.00 -5.09
N TRP A 318 13.30 4.18 -4.49
CA TRP A 318 12.02 4.88 -4.42
C TRP A 318 11.39 5.17 -5.80
N SER A 319 12.19 5.53 -6.81
CA SER A 319 11.66 5.82 -8.16
C SER A 319 11.02 4.58 -8.80
N GLY A 320 11.48 3.37 -8.45
CA GLY A 320 10.88 2.12 -8.92
C GLY A 320 9.44 1.94 -8.45
N VAL A 321 9.10 2.40 -7.24
CA VAL A 321 7.72 2.38 -6.70
C VAL A 321 6.81 3.25 -7.56
N GLY A 322 7.23 4.48 -7.85
CA GLY A 322 6.48 5.41 -8.68
C GLY A 322 6.28 4.90 -10.11
N ALA A 323 7.34 4.33 -10.71
CA ALA A 323 7.29 3.75 -12.05
C ALA A 323 6.33 2.55 -12.12
N TYR A 324 6.42 1.61 -11.18
CA TYR A 324 5.51 0.46 -11.11
C TYR A 324 4.05 0.89 -10.94
N ARG A 325 3.81 1.83 -10.02
CA ARG A 325 2.47 2.39 -9.78
C ARG A 325 1.88 3.04 -11.03
N GLU A 326 2.69 3.75 -11.80
CA GLU A 326 2.26 4.39 -13.03
C GLU A 326 1.99 3.37 -14.15
N ASP A 327 2.82 2.34 -14.28
CA ASP A 327 2.63 1.26 -15.25
C ASP A 327 1.32 0.50 -15.02
N ILE A 328 1.03 0.12 -13.76
CA ILE A 328 -0.25 -0.54 -13.45
C ILE A 328 -1.44 0.38 -13.74
N ARG A 329 -1.31 1.69 -13.44
CA ARG A 329 -2.37 2.69 -13.70
C ARG A 329 -2.67 2.79 -15.20
N GLN A 330 -1.63 2.98 -16.00
CA GLN A 330 -1.77 3.18 -17.44
C GLN A 330 -2.28 1.91 -18.12
N ARG A 331 -1.69 0.75 -17.79
CA ARG A 331 -2.09 -0.52 -18.39
C ARG A 331 -3.55 -0.87 -18.11
N ASN A 332 -4.00 -0.64 -16.88
CA ASN A 332 -5.37 -0.92 -16.48
C ASN A 332 -6.36 0.19 -16.86
N ARG A 333 -5.88 1.36 -17.31
CA ARG A 333 -6.70 2.56 -17.56
C ARG A 333 -7.42 3.05 -16.30
N SER A 334 -6.77 2.87 -15.15
CA SER A 334 -7.30 3.28 -13.86
C SER A 334 -7.15 4.80 -13.67
N ALA A 335 -8.07 5.40 -12.91
CA ALA A 335 -8.02 6.80 -12.53
C ALA A 335 -6.77 7.08 -11.68
N HIS A 336 -6.49 6.19 -10.73
CA HIS A 336 -5.34 6.26 -9.84
C HIS A 336 -4.75 4.88 -9.59
N ALA A 337 -3.58 4.85 -8.95
CA ALA A 337 -2.93 3.63 -8.53
C ALA A 337 -2.26 3.81 -7.17
N ILE A 338 -2.17 2.72 -6.41
CA ILE A 338 -1.46 2.64 -5.14
C ILE A 338 -0.63 1.35 -5.07
N VAL A 339 0.42 1.35 -4.24
CA VAL A 339 1.22 0.15 -3.95
C VAL A 339 1.08 -0.22 -2.48
N VAL A 340 0.75 -1.47 -2.19
CA VAL A 340 0.67 -2.03 -0.83
C VAL A 340 1.84 -2.97 -0.64
N PHE A 341 2.80 -2.62 0.21
CA PHE A 341 3.84 -3.54 0.64
C PHE A 341 3.37 -4.37 1.82
N VAL A 342 3.66 -5.67 1.80
CA VAL A 342 3.34 -6.61 2.87
C VAL A 342 4.64 -7.33 3.28
N THR A 343 5.08 -7.18 4.51
CA THR A 343 6.42 -7.65 4.91
C THR A 343 6.47 -8.30 6.31
N PRO A 344 7.17 -9.44 6.48
CA PRO A 344 7.47 -10.00 7.79
C PRO A 344 8.75 -9.40 8.39
N TYR A 345 9.47 -8.57 7.64
CA TYR A 345 10.65 -7.87 8.12
C TYR A 345 10.28 -6.93 9.28
N ARG A 346 11.20 -6.81 10.24
CA ARG A 346 11.03 -5.89 11.36
C ARG A 346 10.94 -4.46 10.85
N ASN A 347 9.88 -3.78 11.26
CA ASN A 347 9.63 -2.38 10.96
C ASN A 347 9.17 -1.67 12.24
N TRP A 348 9.34 -0.35 12.29
CA TRP A 348 8.73 0.43 13.36
C TRP A 348 7.20 0.40 13.27
N TRP A 349 6.67 0.50 12.06
CA TRP A 349 5.23 0.60 11.84
C TRP A 349 4.63 -0.79 11.60
N HIS A 350 3.42 -1.05 12.11
CA HIS A 350 2.63 -2.21 11.68
C HIS A 350 1.86 -1.88 10.40
N ALA A 351 1.37 -0.65 10.27
CA ALA A 351 0.76 -0.14 9.06
C ALA A 351 0.95 1.38 8.94
N TYR A 352 1.17 1.88 7.74
CA TYR A 352 1.08 3.31 7.44
C TYR A 352 0.85 3.55 5.95
N ALA A 353 0.40 4.76 5.61
CA ALA A 353 0.19 5.21 4.24
C ALA A 353 0.90 6.54 3.98
N SER A 354 1.51 6.69 2.80
CA SER A 354 2.16 7.92 2.34
C SER A 354 2.46 7.86 0.85
N GLY A 355 2.46 8.99 0.12
CA GLY A 355 2.93 9.07 -1.28
C GLY A 355 2.35 8.01 -2.23
N GLY A 356 1.05 7.73 -2.12
CA GLY A 356 0.37 6.70 -2.91
C GLY A 356 0.84 5.26 -2.65
N ARG A 357 1.42 4.98 -1.48
CA ARG A 357 1.69 3.63 -0.99
C ARG A 357 1.15 3.39 0.40
N LEU A 358 1.00 2.12 0.71
CA LEU A 358 0.70 1.58 2.03
C LEU A 358 1.77 0.55 2.36
N THR A 359 2.19 0.47 3.61
CA THR A 359 3.06 -0.61 4.10
C THR A 359 2.32 -1.31 5.22
N LEU A 360 2.24 -2.63 5.16
CA LEU A 360 1.72 -3.54 6.18
C LEU A 360 2.89 -4.43 6.63
N ALA A 361 3.25 -4.38 7.91
CA ALA A 361 4.35 -5.14 8.46
C ALA A 361 3.91 -5.96 9.67
N LYS A 362 4.52 -7.14 9.83
CA LYS A 362 4.28 -8.04 10.94
C LYS A 362 4.96 -7.56 12.23
N ARG A 363 4.50 -6.44 12.78
CA ARG A 363 4.87 -5.93 14.11
C ARG A 363 3.73 -6.15 15.08
N ASN A 364 4.00 -6.74 16.25
CA ASN A 364 2.99 -7.06 17.28
C ASN A 364 1.78 -7.80 16.68
N ASP A 365 2.05 -8.90 15.96
CA ASP A 365 1.05 -9.71 15.26
C ASP A 365 0.15 -8.88 14.32
N TRP A 366 0.76 -8.27 13.30
CA TRP A 366 0.10 -7.39 12.32
C TRP A 366 -0.57 -6.13 12.90
N GLY A 367 -0.40 -5.86 14.19
CA GLY A 367 -1.15 -4.83 14.90
C GLY A 367 -2.48 -5.32 15.45
N ASN A 368 -2.73 -6.64 15.45
CA ASN A 368 -3.93 -7.30 15.95
C ASN A 368 -5.23 -6.82 15.28
N TRP A 369 -5.39 -7.09 13.98
CA TRP A 369 -6.52 -6.65 13.13
C TRP A 369 -7.89 -7.19 13.56
#